data_AF-A0A925J4H3-F1
#
_entry.id   AF-A0A925J4H3-F1
#
_cell.length_a   1.000
_cell.length_b   1.000
_cell.length_c   1.000
_cell.angle_alpha   90.00
_cell.angle_beta   90.00
_cell.angle_gamma   90.00
#
_symmetry.space_group_name_H-M   'P 1'
#
loop_
_entity.id
_entity.type
_entity.pdbx_description
1 polymer ?
#
loop_
_entity_poly.entity_id
_entity_poly.type
_entity_poly.pdbx_seq_one_letter_code
_entity_poly.pdbx_strand_id
1 'polypeptide(L)'
;RSLSKMDEAIANDSQKHYLFYFLLPFIFLTVALLGGLRLSDADNSFIFLKPALFCLIFASVMLVLFFRSGLIRLDGWFSENFELVKNAANAAVLLTLFAGSVQLFNSLLPEQGLPFWIVAFCFFWTLWNNLFADFDTKKLLRSLGALFGLAFVVKYLILANLTAPANESWLRSMIENPAKEAFTWMLDLPRFAAGTGYIQFFAVVFYLIGLFLLPPSTIPDRNREQ
;
A
#
# COMPACT_ATOMS: atom_id res chain seq x y z
N ARG A 1 -28.54 29.83 20.10
CA ARG A 1 -27.41 29.93 19.15
C ARG A 1 -26.10 29.32 19.68
N SER A 2 -25.81 29.32 21.00
CA SER A 2 -24.63 28.60 21.54
C SER A 2 -24.88 27.09 21.73
N LEU A 3 -26.10 26.66 22.07
CA LEU A 3 -26.48 25.24 22.16
C LEU A 3 -26.30 24.49 20.82
N SER A 4 -26.71 25.10 19.70
CA SER A 4 -26.53 24.50 18.36
C SER A 4 -25.06 24.37 17.93
N LYS A 5 -24.16 25.26 18.39
CA LYS A 5 -22.72 25.11 18.14
C LYS A 5 -22.08 24.01 19.01
N MET A 6 -22.59 23.81 20.24
CA MET A 6 -22.16 22.71 21.10
C MET A 6 -22.60 21.36 20.54
N ASP A 7 -23.84 21.24 20.06
CA ASP A 7 -24.34 20.01 19.44
C ASP A 7 -23.58 19.67 18.14
N GLU A 8 -23.28 20.67 17.31
CA GLU A 8 -22.44 20.49 16.11
C GLU A 8 -21.00 20.06 16.45
N ALA A 9 -20.40 20.60 17.52
CA ALA A 9 -19.06 20.24 17.95
C ALA A 9 -18.96 18.80 18.48
N ILE A 10 -19.96 18.35 19.25
CA ILE A 10 -20.03 16.99 19.81
C ILE A 10 -20.27 15.96 18.69
N ALA A 11 -21.14 16.28 17.72
CA ALA A 11 -21.36 15.42 16.56
C ALA A 11 -20.09 15.27 15.70
N ASN A 12 -19.33 16.36 15.52
CA ASN A 12 -18.09 16.36 14.75
C ASN A 12 -16.96 15.58 15.45
N ASP A 13 -16.88 15.65 16.79
CA ASP A 13 -15.90 14.89 17.56
C ASP A 13 -16.19 13.39 17.54
N SER A 14 -17.47 12.99 17.69
CA SER A 14 -17.89 11.59 17.53
C SER A 14 -17.62 11.08 16.11
N GLN A 15 -17.97 11.86 15.07
CA GLN A 15 -17.69 11.47 13.68
C GLN A 15 -16.20 11.28 13.41
N LYS A 16 -15.33 12.16 13.93
CA LYS A 16 -13.87 12.00 13.79
C LYS A 16 -13.36 10.74 14.47
N HIS A 17 -13.90 10.39 15.63
CA HIS A 17 -13.55 9.14 16.31
C HIS A 17 -13.98 7.91 15.48
N TYR A 18 -15.21 7.87 14.97
CA TYR A 18 -15.67 6.77 14.09
C TYR A 18 -14.83 6.66 12.81
N LEU A 19 -14.51 7.80 12.18
CA LEU A 19 -13.70 7.82 10.97
C LEU A 19 -12.28 7.29 11.22
N PHE A 20 -11.68 7.63 12.35
CA PHE A 20 -10.32 7.21 12.64
C PHE A 20 -10.23 5.75 13.12
N TYR A 21 -11.06 5.34 14.08
CA TYR A 21 -10.95 4.03 14.71
C TYR A 21 -11.65 2.90 13.95
N PHE A 22 -12.57 3.23 13.04
CA PHE A 22 -13.29 2.23 12.26
C PHE A 22 -12.96 2.29 10.77
N LEU A 23 -13.03 3.47 10.13
CA LEU A 23 -12.82 3.57 8.68
C LEU A 23 -11.35 3.31 8.31
N LEU A 24 -10.39 3.88 9.04
CA LEU A 24 -8.95 3.69 8.75
C LEU A 24 -8.51 2.21 8.78
N PRO A 25 -8.75 1.45 9.86
CA PRO A 25 -8.39 0.03 9.88
C PRO A 25 -9.20 -0.79 8.88
N PHE A 26 -10.46 -0.43 8.61
CA PHE A 26 -11.27 -1.06 7.57
C PHE A 26 -10.68 -0.86 6.17
N ILE A 27 -10.19 0.34 5.84
CA ILE A 27 -9.50 0.63 4.58
C ILE A 27 -8.24 -0.23 4.47
N PHE A 28 -7.38 -0.23 5.49
CA PHE A 28 -6.13 -1.00 5.42
C PHE A 28 -6.36 -2.51 5.41
N LEU A 29 -7.40 -3.01 6.08
CA LEU A 29 -7.81 -4.41 5.99
C LEU A 29 -8.32 -4.75 4.60
N THR A 30 -9.09 -3.85 3.97
CA THR A 30 -9.52 -4.01 2.58
C THR A 30 -8.31 -4.08 1.65
N VAL A 31 -7.31 -3.21 1.84
CA VAL A 31 -6.04 -3.27 1.10
C VAL A 31 -5.33 -4.60 1.35
N ALA A 32 -5.30 -5.08 2.60
CA ALA A 32 -4.65 -6.35 2.93
C ALA A 32 -5.30 -7.54 2.21
N LEU A 33 -6.63 -7.56 2.16
CA LEU A 33 -7.39 -8.60 1.47
C LEU A 33 -7.22 -8.51 -0.05
N LEU A 34 -7.38 -7.32 -0.64
CA LEU A 34 -7.26 -7.12 -2.08
C LEU A 34 -5.82 -7.30 -2.58
N GLY A 35 -4.83 -6.85 -1.81
CA GLY A 35 -3.41 -6.93 -2.15
C GLY A 35 -2.88 -8.35 -2.30
N GLY A 36 -3.44 -9.30 -1.53
CA GLY A 36 -3.12 -10.73 -1.60
C GLY A 36 -3.94 -11.51 -2.63
N LEU A 37 -5.00 -10.91 -3.17
CA LEU A 37 -5.93 -11.57 -4.08
C LEU A 37 -5.40 -11.59 -5.52
N ARG A 38 -5.41 -12.76 -6.15
CA ARG A 38 -5.10 -12.97 -7.56
C ARG A 38 -6.23 -13.76 -8.21
N LEU A 39 -6.41 -13.59 -9.52
CA LEU A 39 -7.35 -14.36 -10.31
C LEU A 39 -6.59 -15.34 -11.21
N SER A 40 -6.96 -16.61 -11.13
CA SER A 40 -6.43 -17.65 -12.02
C SER A 40 -6.78 -17.36 -13.47
N ASP A 41 -5.83 -17.55 -14.38
CA ASP A 41 -6.04 -17.34 -15.81
C ASP A 41 -7.01 -18.38 -16.43
N ALA A 42 -7.07 -19.59 -15.85
CA ALA A 42 -7.89 -20.68 -16.40
C ALA A 42 -9.40 -20.50 -16.11
N ASP A 43 -9.77 -20.19 -14.86
CA ASP A 43 -11.17 -20.25 -14.40
C ASP A 43 -11.62 -18.97 -13.69
N ASN A 44 -10.80 -17.91 -13.66
CA ASN A 44 -11.03 -16.72 -12.83
C ASN A 44 -11.29 -17.05 -11.34
N SER A 45 -10.78 -18.17 -10.85
CA SER A 45 -10.88 -18.54 -9.44
C SER A 45 -10.05 -17.58 -8.58
N PHE A 46 -10.57 -17.22 -7.40
CA PHE A 46 -9.84 -16.42 -6.43
C PHE A 46 -8.71 -17.25 -5.79
N ILE A 47 -7.48 -16.75 -5.91
CA ILE A 47 -6.29 -17.33 -5.29
C ILE A 47 -5.69 -16.29 -4.34
N PHE A 48 -5.41 -16.70 -3.10
CA PHE A 48 -4.66 -15.87 -2.16
C PHE A 48 -3.18 -16.27 -2.18
N LEU A 49 -2.31 -15.32 -2.54
CA LEU A 49 -0.86 -15.53 -2.50
C LEU A 49 -0.28 -15.11 -1.17
N LYS A 50 0.55 -15.99 -0.58
CA LYS A 50 1.34 -15.66 0.60
C LYS A 50 2.37 -14.57 0.27
N PRO A 51 2.53 -13.54 1.12
CA PRO A 51 3.54 -12.52 0.90
C PRO A 51 4.95 -13.08 1.08
N ALA A 52 5.88 -12.67 0.22
CA ALA A 52 7.30 -12.98 0.38
C ALA A 52 7.87 -12.31 1.65
N LEU A 53 8.90 -12.91 2.26
CA LEU A 53 9.55 -12.36 3.46
C LEU A 53 10.06 -10.93 3.26
N PHE A 54 10.52 -10.59 2.04
CA PHE A 54 10.92 -9.22 1.70
C PHE A 54 9.81 -8.19 1.90
N CYS A 55 8.54 -8.57 1.69
CA CYS A 55 7.40 -7.67 1.91
C CYS A 55 7.27 -7.26 3.38
N LEU A 56 7.54 -8.18 4.31
CA LEU A 56 7.55 -7.90 5.76
C LEU A 56 8.67 -6.93 6.12
N ILE A 57 9.85 -7.12 5.53
CA ILE A 57 11.00 -6.23 5.75
C ILE A 57 10.67 -4.83 5.22
N PHE A 58 10.15 -4.72 3.99
CA PHE A 58 9.78 -3.42 3.40
C PHE A 58 8.67 -2.72 4.18
N ALA A 59 7.65 -3.44 4.62
CA ALA A 59 6.60 -2.89 5.48
C ALA A 59 7.15 -2.39 6.81
N SER A 60 8.11 -3.12 7.41
CA SER A 60 8.77 -2.70 8.66
C SER A 60 9.59 -1.42 8.47
N VAL A 61 10.40 -1.34 7.40
CA VAL A 61 11.14 -0.13 7.06
C VAL A 61 10.19 1.04 6.80
N MET A 62 9.08 0.78 6.11
CA MET A 62 8.10 1.82 5.80
C MET A 62 7.39 2.35 7.05
N LEU A 63 7.07 1.49 8.03
CA LEU A 63 6.58 1.95 9.34
C LEU A 63 7.59 2.89 10.01
N VAL A 64 8.88 2.53 10.00
CA VAL A 64 9.93 3.40 10.55
C VAL A 64 9.96 4.75 9.82
N LEU A 65 9.81 4.76 8.49
CA LEU A 65 9.70 6.01 7.71
C LEU A 65 8.48 6.85 8.11
N PHE A 66 7.34 6.23 8.43
CA PHE A 66 6.16 6.95 8.90
C PHE A 66 6.38 7.63 10.24
N PHE A 67 7.08 6.97 11.16
CA PHE A 67 7.47 7.61 12.42
C PHE A 67 8.50 8.73 12.20
N ARG A 68 9.54 8.47 11.39
CA ARG A 68 10.61 9.44 11.13
C ARG A 68 10.12 10.69 10.40
N SER A 69 9.21 10.55 9.45
CA SER A 69 8.64 11.66 8.67
C SER A 69 7.55 12.44 9.41
N GLY A 70 7.19 12.04 10.63
CA GLY A 70 6.11 12.64 11.41
C GLY A 70 4.70 12.34 10.89
N LEU A 71 4.54 11.40 9.93
CA LEU A 71 3.22 10.91 9.52
C LEU A 71 2.49 10.26 10.70
N ILE A 72 3.25 9.61 11.59
CA ILE A 72 2.76 9.03 12.85
C ILE A 72 3.67 9.49 13.98
N ARG A 73 3.12 10.19 14.98
CA ARG A 73 3.89 10.61 16.16
C ARG A 73 3.59 9.67 17.32
N LEU A 74 4.62 8.98 17.83
CA LEU A 74 4.46 8.05 18.96
C LEU A 74 3.80 8.73 20.17
N ASP A 75 4.26 9.93 20.53
CA ASP A 75 3.71 10.71 21.65
C ASP A 75 2.23 11.08 21.47
N GLY A 76 1.74 11.13 20.23
CA GLY A 76 0.34 11.44 19.91
C GLY A 76 -0.55 10.21 19.77
N TRP A 77 0.04 9.02 19.65
CA TRP A 77 -0.67 7.77 19.39
C TRP A 77 -0.68 6.83 20.60
N PHE A 78 0.37 6.86 21.43
CA PHE A 78 0.43 6.05 22.65
C PHE A 78 0.74 6.94 23.84
N SER A 79 -0.03 6.76 24.91
CA SER A 79 0.19 7.45 26.17
C SER A 79 -0.28 6.59 27.33
N GLU A 80 0.40 6.69 28.48
CA GLU A 80 -0.06 6.08 29.74
C GLU A 80 -1.36 6.73 30.24
N ASN A 81 -1.65 7.95 29.79
CA ASN A 81 -2.86 8.69 30.13
C ASN A 81 -4.09 8.23 29.33
N PHE A 82 -3.92 7.37 28.32
CA PHE A 82 -5.04 6.84 27.54
C PHE A 82 -5.63 5.60 28.19
N GLU A 83 -6.95 5.44 28.05
CA GLU A 83 -7.61 4.19 28.40
C GLU A 83 -7.00 3.01 27.60
N LEU A 84 -6.95 1.84 28.23
CA LEU A 84 -6.35 0.64 27.64
C LEU A 84 -7.02 0.28 26.29
N VAL A 85 -8.33 0.51 26.16
CA VAL A 85 -9.09 0.30 24.93
C VAL A 85 -8.63 1.25 23.81
N LYS A 86 -8.34 2.51 24.12
CA LYS A 86 -7.86 3.49 23.14
C LYS A 86 -6.47 3.12 22.64
N ASN A 87 -5.56 2.73 23.53
CA ASN A 87 -4.23 2.24 23.14
C ASN A 87 -4.32 0.96 22.29
N ALA A 88 -5.22 0.04 22.64
CA ALA A 88 -5.46 -1.17 21.84
C ALA A 88 -6.02 -0.85 20.45
N ALA A 89 -6.92 0.12 20.33
CA ALA A 89 -7.46 0.55 19.05
C ALA A 89 -6.37 1.22 18.18
N ASN A 90 -5.52 2.08 18.76
CA ASN A 90 -4.37 2.65 18.06
C ASN A 90 -3.40 1.57 17.57
N ALA A 91 -3.11 0.56 18.40
CA ALA A 91 -2.31 -0.58 18.00
C ALA A 91 -2.97 -1.37 16.85
N ALA A 92 -4.30 -1.54 16.86
CA ALA A 92 -5.03 -2.20 15.79
C ALA A 92 -4.93 -1.44 14.45
N VAL A 93 -4.97 -0.10 14.48
CA VAL A 93 -4.73 0.74 13.30
C VAL A 93 -3.32 0.56 12.75
N LEU A 94 -2.30 0.53 13.62
CA LEU A 94 -0.92 0.28 13.18
C LEU A 94 -0.72 -1.13 12.63
N LEU A 95 -1.38 -2.13 13.23
CA LEU A 95 -1.30 -3.51 12.79
C LEU A 95 -1.98 -3.70 11.42
N THR A 96 -3.15 -3.08 11.22
CA THR A 96 -3.83 -3.11 9.91
C THR A 96 -3.05 -2.33 8.86
N LEU A 97 -2.46 -1.18 9.20
CA LEU A 97 -1.53 -0.45 8.33
C LEU A 97 -0.34 -1.32 7.92
N PHE A 98 0.27 -2.02 8.86
CA PHE A 98 1.36 -2.97 8.59
C PHE A 98 0.92 -4.09 7.65
N ALA A 99 -0.22 -4.74 7.93
CA ALA A 99 -0.75 -5.80 7.09
C ALA A 99 -1.06 -5.31 5.67
N GLY A 100 -1.68 -4.13 5.54
CA GLY A 100 -1.94 -3.48 4.25
C GLY A 100 -0.65 -3.15 3.50
N SER A 101 0.38 -2.69 4.22
CA SER A 101 1.72 -2.42 3.67
C SER A 101 2.37 -3.68 3.09
N VAL A 102 2.36 -4.78 3.85
CA VAL A 102 2.90 -6.08 3.42
C VAL A 102 2.21 -6.53 2.12
N GLN A 103 0.88 -6.43 2.08
CA GLN A 103 0.09 -6.87 0.94
C GLN A 103 0.19 -5.92 -0.25
N LEU A 104 0.44 -4.63 -0.03
CA LEU A 104 0.78 -3.69 -1.10
C LEU A 104 2.10 -4.07 -1.76
N PHE A 105 3.15 -4.36 -0.99
CA PHE A 105 4.41 -4.83 -1.58
C PHE A 105 4.24 -6.18 -2.27
N ASN A 106 3.45 -7.10 -1.70
CA ASN A 106 3.11 -8.37 -2.34
C ASN A 106 2.38 -8.16 -3.69
N SER A 107 1.54 -7.13 -3.77
CA SER A 107 0.88 -6.71 -5.00
C SER A 107 1.84 -6.19 -6.06
N LEU A 108 2.79 -5.35 -5.66
CA LEU A 108 3.65 -4.60 -6.57
C LEU A 108 4.92 -5.37 -6.97
N LEU A 109 5.40 -6.28 -6.13
CA LEU A 109 6.54 -7.14 -6.44
C LEU A 109 6.11 -8.25 -7.41
N PRO A 110 6.87 -8.50 -8.47
CA PRO A 110 6.71 -9.71 -9.27
C PRO A 110 6.82 -10.97 -8.40
N GLU A 111 6.10 -12.02 -8.73
CA GLU A 111 5.97 -13.19 -7.85
C GLU A 111 7.26 -14.03 -7.81
N GLN A 112 8.00 -14.11 -8.92
CA GLN A 112 9.23 -14.88 -9.04
C GLN A 112 10.10 -14.38 -10.22
N GLY A 113 11.26 -15.03 -10.42
CA GLY A 113 12.18 -14.74 -11.51
C GLY A 113 13.10 -13.53 -11.29
N LEU A 114 13.82 -13.15 -12.34
CA LEU A 114 14.71 -11.98 -12.34
C LEU A 114 13.99 -10.65 -12.03
N PRO A 115 12.76 -10.39 -12.51
CA PRO A 115 12.07 -9.14 -12.20
C PRO A 115 11.80 -8.95 -10.72
N PHE A 116 11.53 -10.03 -9.99
CA PHE A 116 11.36 -9.97 -8.54
C PHE A 116 12.59 -9.34 -7.88
N TRP A 117 13.78 -9.86 -8.21
CA TRP A 117 15.03 -9.37 -7.62
C TRP A 117 15.35 -7.92 -8.01
N ILE A 118 15.15 -7.55 -9.27
CA ILE A 118 15.40 -6.18 -9.73
C ILE A 118 14.47 -5.21 -9.01
N VAL A 119 13.16 -5.47 -9.03
CA VAL A 119 12.17 -4.57 -8.42
C VAL A 119 12.33 -4.54 -6.90
N ALA A 120 12.59 -5.69 -6.26
CA ALA A 120 12.87 -5.74 -4.83
C ALA A 120 14.13 -4.95 -4.46
N PHE A 121 15.20 -5.06 -5.24
CA PHE A 121 16.41 -4.27 -5.04
C PHE A 121 16.14 -2.77 -5.20
N CYS A 122 15.39 -2.35 -6.22
CA CYS A 122 14.99 -0.96 -6.41
C CYS A 122 14.16 -0.42 -5.23
N PHE A 123 13.20 -1.22 -4.73
CA PHE A 123 12.42 -0.87 -3.54
C PHE A 123 13.32 -0.74 -2.32
N PHE A 124 14.15 -1.75 -2.05
CA PHE A 124 15.06 -1.75 -0.92
C PHE A 124 15.98 -0.54 -0.96
N TRP A 125 16.63 -0.29 -2.09
CA TRP A 125 17.51 0.86 -2.29
C TRP A 125 16.81 2.19 -2.04
N THR A 126 15.58 2.34 -2.57
CA THR A 126 14.79 3.57 -2.40
C THR A 126 14.35 3.77 -0.95
N LEU A 127 13.83 2.73 -0.30
CA LEU A 127 13.42 2.79 1.10
C LEU A 127 14.60 3.04 2.03
N TRP A 128 15.74 2.40 1.76
CA TRP A 128 16.99 2.60 2.48
C TRP A 128 17.48 4.05 2.36
N ASN A 129 17.50 4.61 1.14
CA ASN A 129 17.87 6.01 0.94
C ASN A 129 16.91 6.94 1.69
N ASN A 130 15.61 6.66 1.61
CA ASN A 130 14.59 7.43 2.32
C ASN A 130 14.75 7.38 3.84
N LEU A 131 15.34 6.31 4.37
CA LEU A 131 15.57 6.17 5.80
C LEU A 131 16.59 7.17 6.31
N PHE A 132 17.51 7.68 5.47
CA PHE A 132 18.56 8.61 5.89
C PHE A 132 18.32 10.05 5.45
N ALA A 133 17.39 10.28 4.53
CA ALA A 133 17.04 11.61 4.06
C ALA A 133 16.09 12.35 5.03
N ASP A 134 16.14 13.69 4.98
CA ASP A 134 15.20 14.55 5.70
C ASP A 134 13.91 14.70 4.90
N PHE A 135 12.93 13.87 5.25
CA PHE A 135 11.61 13.85 4.61
C PHE A 135 10.54 14.49 5.49
N ASP A 136 9.88 15.50 4.91
CA ASP A 136 8.58 15.98 5.38
C ASP A 136 7.48 14.98 4.97
N THR A 137 6.42 14.88 5.77
CA THR A 137 5.26 13.99 5.56
C THR A 137 4.73 14.09 4.13
N LYS A 138 4.56 15.32 3.60
CA LYS A 138 4.04 15.53 2.24
C LYS A 138 5.00 15.00 1.15
N LYS A 139 6.30 15.18 1.37
CA LYS A 139 7.33 14.70 0.45
C LYS A 139 7.40 13.18 0.46
N LEU A 140 7.25 12.55 1.64
CA LEU A 140 7.19 11.11 1.76
C LEU A 140 5.97 10.55 1.01
N LEU A 141 4.77 11.07 1.25
CA LEU A 141 3.56 10.60 0.57
C LEU A 141 3.64 10.75 -0.95
N ARG A 142 4.19 11.87 -1.44
CA ARG A 142 4.43 12.08 -2.88
C ARG A 142 5.44 11.09 -3.46
N SER A 143 6.52 10.84 -2.73
CA SER A 143 7.57 9.87 -3.12
C SER A 143 7.02 8.45 -3.17
N LEU A 144 6.29 8.02 -2.14
CA LEU A 144 5.64 6.71 -2.08
C LEU A 144 4.58 6.54 -3.17
N GLY A 145 3.75 7.56 -3.40
CA GLY A 145 2.77 7.54 -4.48
C GLY A 145 3.42 7.36 -5.86
N ALA A 146 4.52 8.07 -6.13
CA ALA A 146 5.29 7.92 -7.37
C ALA A 146 5.93 6.52 -7.48
N LEU A 147 6.53 6.02 -6.39
CA LEU A 147 7.17 4.71 -6.33
C LEU A 147 6.17 3.57 -6.56
N PHE A 148 5.03 3.59 -5.89
CA PHE A 148 3.98 2.58 -6.05
C PHE A 148 3.31 2.65 -7.42
N GLY A 149 3.03 3.86 -7.91
CA GLY A 149 2.48 4.06 -9.26
C GLY A 149 3.43 3.52 -10.34
N LEU A 150 4.73 3.82 -10.21
CA LEU A 150 5.73 3.30 -11.14
C LEU A 150 5.84 1.77 -11.08
N ALA A 151 5.90 1.19 -9.88
CA ALA A 151 5.94 -0.26 -9.72
C ALA A 151 4.69 -0.95 -10.29
N PHE A 152 3.51 -0.34 -10.12
CA PHE A 152 2.27 -0.82 -10.71
C PHE A 152 2.34 -0.81 -12.25
N VAL A 153 2.76 0.29 -12.86
CA VAL A 153 2.92 0.41 -14.31
C VAL A 153 3.92 -0.63 -14.82
N VAL A 154 5.07 -0.77 -14.16
CA VAL A 154 6.09 -1.75 -14.53
C VAL A 154 5.50 -3.17 -14.49
N LYS A 155 4.88 -3.59 -13.39
CA LYS A 155 4.34 -4.96 -13.26
C LYS A 155 3.14 -5.22 -14.17
N TYR A 156 2.11 -4.38 -14.11
CA TYR A 156 0.81 -4.65 -14.72
C TYR A 156 0.65 -4.09 -16.13
N LEU A 157 1.44 -3.09 -16.55
CA LEU A 157 1.41 -2.58 -17.93
C LEU A 157 2.63 -3.02 -18.74
N ILE A 158 3.83 -3.11 -18.17
CA ILE A 158 5.01 -3.51 -18.95
C ILE A 158 5.15 -5.04 -18.92
N LEU A 159 5.33 -5.64 -17.74
CA LEU A 159 5.59 -7.08 -17.63
C LEU A 159 4.43 -7.95 -18.09
N ALA A 160 3.19 -7.62 -17.71
CA ALA A 160 2.01 -8.37 -18.14
C ALA A 160 1.83 -8.36 -19.68
N ASN A 161 2.21 -7.28 -20.36
CA ASN A 161 2.15 -7.21 -21.83
C ASN A 161 3.30 -7.98 -22.49
N LEU A 162 4.46 -8.07 -21.83
CA LEU A 162 5.59 -8.87 -22.33
C LEU A 162 5.30 -10.39 -22.26
N THR A 163 4.42 -10.82 -21.37
CA THR A 163 4.06 -12.24 -21.16
C THR A 163 2.75 -12.66 -21.84
N ALA A 164 2.05 -11.73 -22.52
CA ALA A 164 0.77 -11.98 -23.19
C ALA A 164 0.91 -12.92 -24.42
N PRO A 165 -0.03 -13.86 -24.63
CA PRO A 165 0.02 -14.79 -25.76
C PRO A 165 -0.21 -14.08 -27.11
N ALA A 166 0.46 -14.60 -28.13
CA ALA A 166 0.69 -13.97 -29.44
C ALA A 166 -0.52 -13.81 -30.36
N ASN A 167 -1.77 -13.87 -29.88
CA ASN A 167 -2.90 -14.03 -30.79
C ASN A 167 -3.70 -12.77 -31.11
N GLU A 168 -3.53 -11.66 -30.40
CA GLU A 168 -4.05 -10.39 -30.89
C GLU A 168 -2.94 -9.36 -30.81
N SER A 169 -2.32 -9.24 -31.98
CA SER A 169 -1.34 -8.27 -32.39
C SER A 169 -1.55 -6.93 -31.71
N TRP A 170 -0.48 -6.13 -31.66
CA TRP A 170 -0.79 -4.82 -32.19
C TRP A 170 -0.70 -4.71 -33.72
N LEU A 171 0.24 -5.34 -34.41
CA LEU A 171 0.05 -5.84 -35.82
C LEU A 171 1.20 -6.72 -36.32
N ARG A 172 2.24 -6.74 -35.52
CA ARG A 172 3.35 -7.66 -35.59
C ARG A 172 3.61 -7.94 -34.12
N SER A 173 3.79 -9.17 -33.69
CA SER A 173 4.11 -9.43 -32.29
C SER A 173 5.63 -9.41 -31.99
N MET A 174 6.60 -8.90 -32.77
CA MET A 174 6.78 -7.80 -33.72
C MET A 174 7.42 -8.37 -35.03
N ILE A 175 6.78 -9.37 -35.67
CA ILE A 175 7.22 -10.18 -36.84
C ILE A 175 8.50 -11.01 -36.67
N GLU A 176 9.48 -10.66 -35.83
CA GLU A 176 10.85 -11.20 -36.00
C GLU A 176 11.57 -11.83 -34.80
N ASN A 177 11.26 -11.53 -33.53
CA ASN A 177 12.35 -11.57 -32.53
C ASN A 177 12.52 -12.87 -31.69
N PRO A 178 13.67 -13.58 -31.78
CA PRO A 178 14.01 -14.81 -31.02
C PRO A 178 14.24 -14.57 -29.51
N ALA A 179 14.19 -13.32 -29.06
CA ALA A 179 14.36 -12.96 -27.65
C ALA A 179 13.14 -13.35 -26.79
N LYS A 180 11.95 -13.54 -27.37
CA LYS A 180 10.74 -13.86 -26.59
C LYS A 180 10.86 -15.21 -25.86
N GLU A 181 11.46 -16.21 -26.49
CA GLU A 181 11.65 -17.54 -25.89
C GLU A 181 12.70 -17.55 -24.78
N ALA A 182 13.83 -16.84 -24.98
CA ALA A 182 14.88 -16.67 -23.97
C ALA A 182 14.38 -15.87 -22.75
N PHE A 183 13.58 -14.82 -22.98
CA PHE A 183 12.99 -14.05 -21.89
C PHE A 183 11.88 -14.81 -21.17
N THR A 184 11.05 -15.62 -21.83
CA THR A 184 10.05 -16.45 -21.11
C THR A 184 10.69 -17.42 -20.12
N TRP A 185 11.85 -18.01 -20.47
CA TRP A 185 12.61 -18.88 -19.55
C TRP A 185 13.32 -18.12 -18.43
N MET A 186 13.80 -16.91 -18.69
CA MET A 186 14.50 -16.08 -17.70
C MET A 186 13.54 -15.31 -16.77
N LEU A 187 12.32 -15.04 -17.22
CA LEU A 187 11.31 -14.27 -16.49
C LEU A 187 10.38 -15.16 -15.65
N ASP A 188 10.06 -16.38 -16.10
CA ASP A 188 9.22 -17.39 -15.41
C ASP A 188 8.08 -16.78 -14.58
N LEU A 189 7.31 -15.83 -15.12
CA LEU A 189 6.25 -15.17 -14.36
C LEU A 189 4.96 -16.00 -14.39
N PRO A 190 4.33 -16.25 -13.25
CA PRO A 190 3.00 -16.85 -13.23
C PRO A 190 2.01 -15.93 -13.93
N ARG A 191 1.12 -16.53 -14.72
CA ARG A 191 0.06 -15.80 -15.43
C ARG A 191 -1.16 -15.69 -14.55
N PHE A 192 -1.72 -14.49 -14.49
CA PHE A 192 -2.96 -14.19 -13.81
C PHE A 192 -3.90 -13.50 -14.78
N ALA A 193 -5.21 -13.68 -14.58
CA ALA A 193 -6.22 -13.01 -15.39
C ALA A 193 -6.09 -11.48 -15.24
N ALA A 194 -6.44 -10.75 -16.31
CA ALA A 194 -6.39 -9.27 -16.34
C ALA A 194 -7.19 -8.62 -15.20
N GLY A 195 -8.23 -9.29 -14.70
CA GLY A 195 -8.99 -8.91 -13.51
C GLY A 195 -8.12 -8.61 -12.27
N THR A 196 -6.98 -9.31 -12.15
CA THR A 196 -6.00 -9.10 -11.08
C THR A 196 -5.47 -7.67 -11.09
N GLY A 197 -5.10 -7.13 -12.25
CA GLY A 197 -4.56 -5.77 -12.36
C GLY A 197 -5.53 -4.71 -11.85
N TYR A 198 -6.83 -4.86 -12.10
CA TYR A 198 -7.86 -3.96 -11.60
C TYR A 198 -8.01 -4.02 -10.08
N ILE A 199 -8.02 -5.23 -9.50
CA ILE A 199 -8.06 -5.42 -8.05
C ILE A 199 -6.84 -4.74 -7.40
N GLN A 200 -5.66 -4.91 -7.99
CA GLN A 200 -4.43 -4.33 -7.47
C GLN A 200 -4.37 -2.81 -7.61
N PHE A 201 -4.94 -2.26 -8.68
CA PHE A 201 -5.09 -0.82 -8.82
C PHE A 201 -5.90 -0.23 -7.65
N PHE A 202 -7.05 -0.81 -7.33
CA PHE A 202 -7.88 -0.35 -6.20
C PHE A 202 -7.17 -0.55 -4.86
N ALA A 203 -6.40 -1.63 -4.68
CA ALA A 203 -5.59 -1.83 -3.48
C ALA A 203 -4.57 -0.69 -3.28
N VAL A 204 -3.85 -0.28 -4.34
CA VAL A 204 -2.90 0.84 -4.28
C VAL A 204 -3.63 2.16 -3.98
N VAL A 205 -4.75 2.43 -4.66
CA VAL A 205 -5.53 3.67 -4.46
C VAL A 205 -6.06 3.77 -3.04
N PHE A 206 -6.69 2.71 -2.52
CA PHE A 206 -7.20 2.68 -1.15
C PHE A 206 -6.08 2.80 -0.12
N TYR A 207 -4.91 2.22 -0.38
CA TYR A 207 -3.76 2.37 0.50
C TYR A 207 -3.30 3.83 0.58
N LEU A 208 -3.18 4.51 -0.56
CA LEU A 208 -2.79 5.93 -0.61
C LEU A 208 -3.84 6.83 0.05
N ILE A 209 -5.14 6.54 -0.14
CA ILE A 209 -6.22 7.24 0.57
C ILE A 209 -6.11 7.01 2.08
N GLY A 210 -5.89 5.77 2.52
CA GLY A 210 -5.71 5.43 3.93
C GLY A 210 -4.55 6.20 4.56
N LEU A 211 -3.41 6.29 3.87
CA LEU A 211 -2.27 7.10 4.31
C LEU A 211 -2.57 8.60 4.34
N PHE A 212 -3.31 9.11 3.35
CA PHE A 212 -3.68 10.52 3.31
C PHE A 212 -4.64 10.92 4.45
N LEU A 213 -5.53 10.01 4.83
CA LEU A 213 -6.47 10.20 5.93
C LEU A 213 -5.83 10.01 7.32
N LEU A 214 -4.59 9.53 7.39
CA LEU A 214 -3.93 9.19 8.64
C LEU A 214 -3.50 10.46 9.39
N PRO A 215 -4.02 10.71 10.61
CA PRO A 215 -3.67 11.88 11.39
C PRO A 215 -2.28 11.72 12.06
N PRO A 216 -1.48 12.80 12.13
CA PRO A 216 -0.19 12.77 12.83
C PRO A 216 -0.30 12.46 14.33
N SER A 217 -1.44 12.79 14.97
CA SER A 217 -1.71 12.61 16.39
C SER A 217 -3.18 12.25 16.61
N THR A 218 -3.45 11.40 17.61
CA THR A 218 -4.80 11.04 18.08
C THR A 218 -5.26 11.90 19.26
N ILE A 219 -4.40 12.81 19.72
CA ILE A 219 -4.73 13.84 20.69
C ILE A 219 -5.42 14.98 19.92
N PRO A 220 -6.65 15.39 20.30
CA PRO A 220 -7.28 16.56 19.73
C PRO A 220 -6.38 17.79 19.95
N ASP A 221 -6.02 18.49 18.88
CA ASP A 221 -5.33 19.80 18.93
C ASP A 221 -6.24 20.81 19.66
N ARG A 222 -6.21 20.81 21.00
CA ARG A 222 -7.00 21.75 21.83
C ARG A 222 -6.45 23.19 21.76
N ASN A 223 -5.34 23.42 21.04
CA ASN A 223 -4.55 24.65 21.08
C ASN A 223 -4.54 25.46 19.77
N ARG A 224 -5.51 25.28 18.85
CA ARG A 224 -5.65 26.18 17.68
C ARG A 224 -6.63 27.35 17.88
N GLU A 225 -7.12 27.56 19.10
CA GLU A 225 -8.05 28.65 19.44
C GLU A 225 -7.55 29.56 20.59
N GLN A 226 -6.23 29.71 20.74
CA GLN A 226 -5.64 30.80 21.53
C GLN A 226 -4.80 31.71 20.65
#